data_AF-A0A0Q9CBX9-F1
#
_entry.id   AF-A0A0Q9CBX9-F1
#
_cell.length_a   1.000
_cell.length_b   1.000
_cell.length_c   1.000
_cell.angle_alpha   90.00
_cell.angle_beta   90.00
_cell.angle_gamma   90.00
#
_symmetry.space_group_name_H-M   'P 1'
#
loop_
_entity.id
_entity.type
_entity.pdbx_description
1 polymer ?
#
loop_
_entity_poly.entity_id
_entity_poly.type
_entity_poly.pdbx_seq_one_letter_code
_entity_poly.pdbx_strand_id
1 'polypeptide(L)'
;MDFFKFLEPIEWVVAWIMYLCHQGLVFLGMGDGPGLGWVFSIVGLVIIIRILLIPLFFKQIKASRGMQMLQPEMQAIQKKYKGKSDPASREAMSRETMELYKKHGTNPFASCLPILLQSPIFFALFRVLNGLVPISTGDADPIGPINAAVAKDIESSSLFGAHLSDVFLKTDDLQAKIVIGCLIVAMCATTFFTQRQLTMKNMPKSALEGPMASTQKMMLYVFPFIFAVSGVNFPVGVLVYWTTTNLWSMGQQFYTIKRMPAPGSEAERLMLERKKRKAAAKGIVEEAAPVIEQPRGQRQQPKRKDRQKPGTPRVITGTTAPSDKVEDAPVDDETGGTAQGTGKGSPSPKKPKK
;
A
#
# COMPACT_ATOMS: atom_id res chain seq x y z
N MET A 1 4.14 -15.08 28.08
CA MET A 1 5.31 -14.40 27.50
C MET A 1 4.88 -12.97 27.23
N ASP A 2 5.57 -12.00 27.82
CA ASP A 2 5.20 -10.60 27.66
C ASP A 2 5.52 -10.19 26.21
N PHE A 3 4.47 -10.02 25.40
CA PHE A 3 4.57 -9.72 23.97
C PHE A 3 5.40 -8.46 23.73
N PHE A 4 5.60 -7.60 24.74
CA PHE A 4 6.31 -6.35 24.58
C PHE A 4 7.84 -6.43 24.77
N LYS A 5 8.39 -7.57 25.23
CA LYS A 5 9.85 -7.72 25.41
C LYS A 5 10.67 -7.55 24.14
N PHE A 6 10.08 -7.81 22.96
CA PHE A 6 10.79 -7.58 21.70
C PHE A 6 11.02 -6.08 21.39
N LEU A 7 10.29 -5.18 22.06
CA LEU A 7 10.43 -3.73 21.88
C LEU A 7 11.56 -3.13 22.72
N GLU A 8 11.97 -3.76 23.82
CA GLU A 8 12.99 -3.23 24.74
C GLU A 8 14.29 -2.78 24.02
N PRO A 9 14.85 -3.54 23.05
CA PRO A 9 16.04 -3.08 22.33
C PRO A 9 15.76 -1.83 21.48
N ILE A 10 14.54 -1.70 20.94
CA ILE A 10 14.12 -0.55 20.13
C ILE A 10 13.89 0.66 21.04
N GLU A 11 13.27 0.47 22.20
CA GLU A 11 13.10 1.50 23.24
C GLU A 11 14.45 2.06 23.68
N TRP A 12 15.42 1.17 23.94
CA TRP A 12 16.78 1.56 24.30
C TRP A 12 17.46 2.42 23.22
N VAL A 13 17.33 2.02 21.94
CA VAL A 13 17.87 2.80 20.82
C VAL A 13 17.16 4.15 20.69
N VAL A 14 15.83 4.17 20.81
CA VAL A 14 15.03 5.40 20.75
C VAL A 14 15.45 6.38 21.86
N ALA A 15 15.61 5.89 23.09
CA ALA A 15 16.07 6.69 24.23
C ALA A 15 17.46 7.31 23.98
N TRP A 16 18.40 6.53 23.44
CA TRP A 16 19.71 7.06 23.05
C TRP A 16 19.64 8.12 21.97
N ILE A 17 18.87 7.89 20.92
CA ILE A 17 18.74 8.88 19.85
C ILE A 17 18.14 10.18 20.39
N MET A 18 17.10 10.10 21.23
CA MET A 18 16.52 11.29 21.86
C MET A 18 17.54 12.03 22.72
N TYR A 19 18.25 11.33 23.60
CA TYR A 19 19.27 11.92 24.45
C TYR A 19 20.40 12.57 23.64
N LEU A 20 20.93 11.89 22.62
CA LEU A 20 21.99 12.43 21.76
C LEU A 20 21.51 13.62 20.92
N CYS A 21 20.26 13.61 20.45
CA CYS A 21 19.68 14.78 19.78
C CYS A 21 19.60 15.97 20.74
N HIS A 22 19.17 15.76 21.98
CA HIS A 22 19.14 16.81 22.99
C HIS A 22 20.54 17.37 23.25
N GLN A 23 21.53 16.50 23.50
CA GLN A 23 22.92 16.91 23.71
C GLN A 23 23.48 17.70 22.51
N GLY A 24 23.19 17.25 21.28
CA GLY A 24 23.57 17.96 20.07
C GLY A 24 22.92 19.34 19.97
N LEU A 25 21.65 19.48 20.38
CA LEU A 25 20.94 20.76 20.40
C LEU A 25 21.49 21.72 21.48
N VAL A 26 21.82 21.19 22.66
CA VAL A 26 22.50 21.94 23.72
C VAL A 26 23.85 22.45 23.24
N PHE A 27 24.64 21.59 22.59
CA PHE A 27 25.91 21.98 21.97
C PHE A 27 25.74 23.10 20.91
N LEU A 28 24.61 23.13 20.20
CA LEU A 28 24.27 24.19 19.25
C LEU A 28 23.70 25.47 19.89
N GLY A 29 23.68 25.55 21.22
CA GLY A 29 23.31 26.74 21.99
C GLY A 29 21.88 26.72 22.56
N MET A 30 21.18 25.58 22.54
CA MET A 30 19.94 25.44 23.31
C MET A 30 20.25 25.27 24.81
N GLY A 31 19.30 25.64 25.67
CA GLY A 31 19.45 25.49 27.11
C GLY A 31 19.59 24.02 27.52
N ASP A 32 20.51 23.75 28.45
CA ASP A 32 20.67 22.45 29.09
C ASP A 32 19.61 22.28 30.19
N GLY A 33 18.75 21.27 30.07
CA GLY A 33 17.64 21.02 30.99
C GLY A 33 16.25 21.07 30.33
N PRO A 34 15.18 21.32 31.11
CA PRO A 34 13.82 21.30 30.59
C PRO A 34 13.56 22.38 29.54
N GLY A 35 12.90 22.02 28.44
CA GLY A 35 12.45 22.98 27.44
C GLY A 35 12.35 22.43 26.02
N LEU A 36 12.44 23.35 25.05
CA LEU A 36 12.29 23.03 23.62
C LEU A 36 13.36 22.06 23.10
N GLY A 37 14.51 21.93 23.79
CA GLY A 37 15.55 20.97 23.42
C GLY A 37 15.00 19.55 23.38
N TRP A 38 14.21 19.16 24.38
CA TRP A 38 13.59 17.83 24.44
C TRP A 38 12.46 17.67 23.41
N VAL A 39 11.70 18.72 23.13
CA VAL A 39 10.69 18.72 22.05
C VAL A 39 11.37 18.48 20.69
N PHE A 40 12.44 19.22 20.39
CA PHE A 40 13.18 19.05 19.14
C PHE A 40 14.01 17.77 19.11
N SER A 41 14.32 17.16 20.25
CA SER A 41 14.92 15.82 20.28
C SER A 41 14.00 14.76 19.67
N ILE A 42 12.68 14.87 19.86
CA ILE A 42 11.68 14.00 19.21
C ILE A 42 11.66 14.25 17.70
N VAL A 43 11.76 15.51 17.27
CA VAL A 43 11.88 15.88 15.85
C VAL A 43 13.15 15.28 15.24
N GLY A 44 14.28 15.39 15.94
CA GLY A 44 15.57 14.83 15.56
C GLY A 44 15.53 13.32 15.43
N LEU A 45 14.91 12.62 16.40
CA LEU A 45 14.65 11.18 16.32
C LEU A 45 13.94 10.81 15.03
N VAL A 46 12.83 11.50 14.69
CA VAL A 46 12.09 11.23 13.45
C VAL A 46 12.99 11.41 12.24
N ILE A 47 13.74 12.50 12.16
CA ILE A 47 14.62 12.80 11.02
C ILE A 47 15.71 11.73 10.87
N ILE A 48 16.39 11.35 11.95
CA ILE A 48 17.46 10.36 11.94
C ILE A 48 16.92 9.00 11.48
N ILE A 49 15.84 8.52 12.10
CA ILE A 49 15.22 7.25 11.73
C ILE A 49 14.78 7.29 10.27
N ARG A 50 14.18 8.39 9.82
CA ARG A 50 13.75 8.52 8.43
C ARG A 50 14.92 8.52 7.45
N ILE A 51 16.04 9.16 7.78
CA ILE A 51 17.27 9.13 6.97
C ILE A 51 17.81 7.71 6.84
N LEU A 52 17.91 6.97 7.95
CA LEU A 52 18.37 5.58 7.97
C LEU A 52 17.47 4.67 7.11
N LEU A 53 16.18 4.96 7.07
CA LEU A 53 15.20 4.18 6.31
C LEU A 53 15.07 4.59 4.84
N ILE A 54 15.70 5.67 4.38
CA ILE A 54 15.69 6.10 2.96
C ILE A 54 15.94 4.96 1.95
N PRO A 55 17.01 4.13 2.07
CA PRO A 55 17.26 3.06 1.11
C PRO A 55 16.13 2.02 1.07
N LEU A 56 15.54 1.72 2.23
CA LEU A 56 14.40 0.81 2.32
C LEU A 56 13.14 1.46 1.72
N PHE A 57 12.91 2.75 1.94
CA PHE A 57 11.83 3.50 1.30
C PHE A 57 11.95 3.49 -0.23
N PHE A 58 13.15 3.62 -0.80
CA PHE A 58 13.32 3.49 -2.26
C PHE A 58 12.92 2.11 -2.79
N LYS A 59 13.27 1.03 -2.06
CA LYS A 59 12.83 -0.33 -2.40
C LYS A 59 11.30 -0.46 -2.29
N GLN A 60 10.69 0.10 -1.25
CA GLN A 60 9.23 0.14 -1.07
C GLN A 60 8.53 0.87 -2.22
N ILE A 61 9.05 2.03 -2.64
CA ILE A 61 8.50 2.80 -3.76
C ILE A 61 8.58 2.01 -5.06
N LYS A 62 9.72 1.35 -5.34
CA LYS A 62 9.87 0.51 -6.54
C LYS A 62 8.86 -0.64 -6.55
N ALA A 63 8.66 -1.30 -5.42
CA ALA A 63 7.67 -2.37 -5.30
C ALA A 63 6.23 -1.86 -5.49
N SER A 64 5.89 -0.68 -4.93
CA SER A 64 4.59 -0.04 -5.11
C SER A 64 4.32 0.33 -6.59
N ARG A 65 5.34 0.77 -7.34
CA ARG A 65 5.20 1.03 -8.78
C ARG A 65 4.93 -0.22 -9.60
N GLY A 66 5.57 -1.35 -9.27
CA GLY A 66 5.27 -2.63 -9.93
C GLY A 66 3.79 -2.96 -9.83
N MET A 67 3.19 -2.71 -8.67
CA MET A 67 1.76 -2.92 -8.44
C MET A 67 0.87 -1.99 -9.26
N GLN A 68 1.29 -0.74 -9.49
CA GLN A 68 0.56 0.20 -10.34
C GLN A 68 0.57 -0.24 -11.80
N MET A 69 1.67 -0.81 -12.30
CA MET A 69 1.76 -1.33 -13.67
C MET A 69 0.81 -2.51 -13.92
N LEU A 70 0.49 -3.29 -12.88
CA LEU A 70 -0.44 -4.43 -12.95
C LEU A 70 -1.91 -4.04 -12.86
N GLN A 71 -2.20 -2.78 -12.54
CA GLN A 71 -3.57 -2.30 -12.39
C GLN A 71 -4.48 -2.55 -13.61
N PRO A 72 -4.06 -2.33 -14.88
CA PRO A 72 -4.92 -2.63 -16.03
C PRO A 72 -5.27 -4.13 -16.14
N GLU A 73 -4.31 -5.02 -15.90
CA GLU A 73 -4.53 -6.47 -15.90
C GLU A 73 -5.43 -6.90 -14.72
N MET A 74 -5.22 -6.30 -13.54
CA MET A 74 -6.10 -6.46 -12.38
C MET A 74 -7.54 -6.03 -12.69
N GLN A 75 -7.73 -4.94 -13.43
CA GLN A 75 -9.06 -4.49 -13.86
C GLN A 75 -9.69 -5.43 -14.87
N ALA A 76 -8.90 -6.04 -15.76
CA ALA A 76 -9.40 -7.05 -16.69
C ALA A 76 -9.92 -8.29 -15.94
N ILE A 77 -9.18 -8.78 -14.92
CA ILE A 77 -9.64 -9.86 -14.04
C ILE A 77 -10.92 -9.44 -13.32
N GLN A 78 -10.98 -8.26 -12.71
CA GLN A 78 -12.19 -7.78 -12.02
C GLN A 78 -13.40 -7.68 -12.97
N LYS A 79 -13.20 -7.24 -14.22
CA LYS A 79 -14.24 -7.19 -15.25
C LYS A 79 -14.71 -8.58 -15.65
N LYS A 80 -13.80 -9.55 -15.82
CA LYS A 80 -14.10 -10.96 -16.18
C LYS A 80 -15.03 -11.65 -15.18
N TYR A 81 -14.94 -11.28 -13.90
CA TYR A 81 -15.75 -11.84 -12.83
C TYR A 81 -16.83 -10.88 -12.31
N LYS A 82 -17.03 -9.73 -12.95
CA LYS A 82 -18.03 -8.74 -12.53
C LYS A 82 -19.43 -9.36 -12.57
N GLY A 83 -20.17 -9.23 -11.48
CA GLY A 83 -21.53 -9.77 -11.35
C GLY A 83 -21.60 -11.26 -10.97
N LYS A 84 -20.46 -11.94 -10.83
CA LYS A 84 -20.39 -13.31 -10.32
C LYS A 84 -20.17 -13.29 -8.81
N SER A 85 -21.12 -13.86 -8.06
CA SER A 85 -21.10 -13.86 -6.59
C SER A 85 -20.93 -15.26 -5.99
N ASP A 86 -20.84 -16.30 -6.84
CA ASP A 86 -20.64 -17.68 -6.40
C ASP A 86 -19.25 -17.86 -5.74
N PRO A 87 -19.15 -18.72 -4.70
CA PRO A 87 -17.88 -18.98 -4.00
C PRO A 87 -16.74 -19.42 -4.95
N ALA A 88 -17.07 -20.24 -5.96
CA ALA A 88 -16.11 -20.72 -6.95
C ALA A 88 -15.52 -19.58 -7.79
N SER A 89 -16.34 -18.62 -8.25
CA SER A 89 -15.87 -17.45 -8.99
C SER A 89 -15.00 -16.53 -8.15
N ARG A 90 -15.31 -16.37 -6.85
CA ARG A 90 -14.46 -15.59 -5.93
C ARG A 90 -13.10 -16.23 -5.74
N GLU A 91 -13.07 -17.55 -5.58
CA GLU A 91 -11.83 -18.31 -5.46
C GLU A 91 -11.01 -18.25 -6.75
N ALA A 92 -11.65 -18.43 -7.92
CA ALA A 92 -11.00 -18.31 -9.21
C ALA A 92 -10.42 -16.89 -9.44
N MET A 93 -11.17 -15.84 -9.09
CA MET A 93 -10.68 -14.46 -9.16
C MET A 93 -9.45 -14.25 -8.25
N SER A 94 -9.48 -14.76 -7.03
CA SER A 94 -8.36 -14.69 -6.08
C SER A 94 -7.13 -15.42 -6.62
N ARG A 95 -7.32 -16.61 -7.21
CA ARG A 95 -6.25 -17.41 -7.81
C ARG A 95 -5.62 -16.72 -9.03
N GLU A 96 -6.44 -16.22 -9.98
CA GLU A 96 -5.94 -15.48 -11.15
C GLU A 96 -5.21 -14.21 -10.74
N THR A 97 -5.71 -13.50 -9.73
CA THR A 97 -5.05 -12.32 -9.14
C THR A 97 -3.68 -12.68 -8.56
N MET A 98 -3.59 -13.77 -7.80
CA MET A 98 -2.33 -14.21 -7.21
C MET A 98 -1.35 -14.72 -8.26
N GLU A 99 -1.83 -15.40 -9.30
CA GLU A 99 -1.01 -15.84 -10.43
C GLU A 99 -0.47 -14.64 -11.21
N LEU A 100 -1.27 -13.60 -11.42
CA LEU A 100 -0.82 -12.34 -12.02
C LEU A 100 0.32 -11.73 -11.21
N TYR A 101 0.17 -11.62 -9.88
CA TYR A 101 1.24 -11.12 -9.02
C TYR A 101 2.52 -11.96 -9.11
N LYS A 102 2.40 -13.30 -9.17
CA LYS A 102 3.55 -14.22 -9.32
C LYS A 102 4.23 -14.07 -10.67
N LYS A 103 3.48 -14.02 -11.78
CA LYS A 103 4.02 -13.87 -13.15
C LYS A 103 4.85 -12.61 -13.31
N HIS A 104 4.44 -11.53 -12.65
CA HIS A 104 5.11 -10.24 -12.71
C HIS A 104 6.04 -9.97 -11.51
N GLY A 105 6.33 -10.99 -10.70
CA GLY A 105 7.29 -10.89 -9.57
C GLY A 105 6.94 -9.80 -8.53
N THR A 106 5.66 -9.44 -8.40
CA THR A 106 5.20 -8.35 -7.54
C THR A 106 4.51 -8.89 -6.30
N ASN A 107 4.79 -8.34 -5.12
CA ASN A 107 4.20 -8.79 -3.85
C ASN A 107 3.17 -7.78 -3.31
N PRO A 108 1.89 -8.17 -3.07
CA PRO A 108 0.87 -7.31 -2.48
C PRO A 108 1.25 -6.75 -1.10
N PHE A 109 2.02 -7.49 -0.29
CA PHE A 109 2.46 -7.06 1.05
C PHE A 109 3.53 -5.96 1.02
N ALA A 110 4.19 -5.74 -0.13
CA ALA A 110 5.18 -4.68 -0.22
C ALA A 110 4.57 -3.27 -0.02
N SER A 111 3.27 -3.12 -0.30
CA SER A 111 2.55 -1.86 -0.12
C SER A 111 2.20 -1.53 1.33
N CYS A 112 2.12 -2.54 2.23
CA CYS A 112 1.88 -2.32 3.66
C CYS A 112 3.17 -2.32 4.49
N LEU A 113 4.31 -2.63 3.88
CA LEU A 113 5.63 -2.61 4.51
C LEU A 113 5.97 -1.31 5.27
N PRO A 114 5.59 -0.09 4.79
CA PRO A 114 5.83 1.13 5.55
C PRO A 114 5.18 1.11 6.95
N ILE A 115 3.96 0.57 7.07
CA ILE A 115 3.22 0.53 8.32
C ILE A 115 3.87 -0.47 9.29
N LEU A 116 4.25 -1.64 8.78
CA LEU A 116 4.90 -2.69 9.57
C LEU A 116 6.25 -2.26 10.11
N LEU A 117 7.00 -1.47 9.34
CA LEU A 117 8.30 -0.96 9.75
C LEU A 117 8.18 0.20 10.76
N GLN A 118 7.15 1.03 10.63
CA GLN A 118 6.95 2.20 11.49
C GLN A 118 6.36 1.82 12.85
N SER A 119 5.53 0.78 12.92
CA SER A 119 4.82 0.43 14.15
C SER A 119 5.75 0.15 15.34
N PRO A 120 6.88 -0.58 15.22
CA PRO A 120 7.77 -0.83 16.36
C PRO A 120 8.42 0.45 16.87
N ILE A 121 8.80 1.37 15.98
CA ILE A 121 9.39 2.67 16.34
C ILE A 121 8.37 3.53 17.09
N PHE A 122 7.13 3.57 16.60
CA PHE A 122 6.04 4.28 17.27
C PHE A 122 5.77 3.72 18.67
N PHE A 123 5.62 2.40 18.81
CA PHE A 123 5.38 1.78 20.11
C PHE A 123 6.55 1.98 21.07
N ALA A 124 7.79 1.91 20.58
CA ALA A 124 8.97 2.19 21.39
C ALA A 124 8.97 3.63 21.93
N LEU A 125 8.77 4.62 21.05
CA LEU A 125 8.66 6.03 21.48
C LEU A 125 7.50 6.23 22.46
N PHE A 126 6.32 5.65 22.17
CA PHE A 126 5.16 5.74 23.04
C PHE A 126 5.47 5.17 24.43
N ARG A 127 6.17 4.03 24.52
CA ARG A 127 6.55 3.42 25.80
C ARG A 127 7.61 4.23 26.55
N VAL A 128 8.61 4.77 25.84
CA VAL A 128 9.58 5.71 26.43
C VAL A 128 8.87 6.92 27.05
N LEU A 129 7.94 7.56 26.31
CA LEU A 129 7.22 8.73 26.80
C LEU A 129 6.25 8.43 27.96
N ASN A 130 5.55 7.28 27.92
CA ASN A 130 4.68 6.88 29.04
C ASN A 130 5.46 6.35 30.25
N GLY A 131 6.71 5.93 30.06
CA GLY A 131 7.60 5.49 31.14
C GLY A 131 8.25 6.64 31.90
N LEU A 132 8.21 7.87 31.39
CA LEU A 132 8.90 9.02 31.99
C LEU A 132 8.48 9.27 33.44
N VAL A 133 7.18 9.28 33.73
CA VAL A 133 6.67 9.56 35.09
C VAL A 133 7.15 8.47 36.07
N PRO A 134 6.91 7.17 35.85
CA PRO A 134 7.44 6.10 36.72
C PRO A 134 8.96 6.12 36.88
N ILE A 135 9.72 6.44 35.82
CA ILE A 135 11.19 6.51 35.91
C ILE A 135 11.62 7.72 36.75
N SER A 136 10.95 8.86 36.60
CA SER A 136 11.26 10.09 37.33
C SER A 136 10.99 9.98 38.84
N THR A 137 10.02 9.15 39.24
CA THR A 137 9.68 8.87 40.64
C THR A 137 10.48 7.71 41.23
N GLY A 138 11.20 6.95 40.41
CA GLY A 138 11.97 5.78 40.82
C GLY A 138 11.15 4.48 40.91
N ASP A 139 9.92 4.48 40.39
CA ASP A 139 9.01 3.33 40.37
C ASP A 139 9.28 2.37 39.19
N ALA A 140 10.11 2.79 38.22
CA ALA A 140 10.50 1.98 37.07
C ALA A 140 12.00 2.13 36.74
N ASP A 141 12.56 1.08 36.12
CA ASP A 141 13.96 1.06 35.71
C ASP A 141 14.25 2.07 34.57
N PRO A 142 15.46 2.67 34.52
CA PRO A 142 15.89 3.54 33.44
C PRO A 142 15.83 2.87 32.06
N ILE A 143 15.52 3.67 31.02
CA ILE A 143 15.59 3.22 29.62
C ILE A 143 16.81 3.87 28.96
N GLY A 144 17.90 3.10 28.83
CA GLY A 144 19.14 3.60 28.26
C GLY A 144 19.68 4.81 29.06
N PRO A 145 19.91 5.98 28.43
CA PRO A 145 20.40 7.17 29.13
C PRO A 145 19.29 7.93 29.89
N ILE A 146 18.02 7.55 29.74
CA ILE A 146 16.89 8.18 30.42
C ILE A 146 16.79 7.58 31.83
N ASN A 147 17.59 8.13 32.74
CA ASN A 147 17.50 7.88 34.19
C ASN A 147 16.47 8.83 34.85
N ALA A 148 16.28 8.73 36.17
CA ALA A 148 15.29 9.53 36.89
C ALA A 148 15.44 11.06 36.68
N ALA A 149 16.68 11.57 36.65
CA ALA A 149 16.93 12.99 36.43
C ALA A 149 16.57 13.40 34.99
N VAL A 150 17.03 12.65 34.00
CA VAL A 150 16.71 12.90 32.59
C VAL A 150 15.22 12.76 32.33
N ALA A 151 14.56 11.77 32.93
CA ALA A 151 13.13 11.57 32.80
C ALA A 151 12.34 12.76 33.35
N LYS A 152 12.77 13.31 34.50
CA LYS A 152 12.19 14.53 35.08
C LYS A 152 12.40 15.75 34.19
N ASP A 153 13.56 15.88 33.54
CA ASP A 153 13.81 16.98 32.60
C ASP A 153 12.91 16.89 31.36
N ILE A 154 12.70 15.68 30.82
CA ILE A 154 11.80 15.46 29.68
C ILE A 154 10.34 15.73 30.10
N GLU A 155 9.93 15.27 31.28
CA GLU A 155 8.57 15.46 31.78
C GLU A 155 8.24 16.94 31.98
N SER A 156 9.15 17.68 32.61
CA SER A 156 9.00 19.13 32.86
C SER A 156 9.20 20.00 31.61
N SER A 157 9.56 19.40 30.47
CA SER A 157 9.67 20.11 29.21
C SER A 157 8.30 20.36 28.59
N SER A 158 8.06 21.61 28.18
CA SER A 158 6.81 22.00 27.56
C SER A 158 6.97 22.57 26.15
N LEU A 159 5.94 22.35 25.33
CA LEU A 159 5.75 22.98 24.03
C LEU A 159 4.61 23.99 24.18
N PHE A 160 4.94 25.29 24.14
CA PHE A 160 3.97 26.38 24.33
C PHE A 160 3.11 26.23 25.60
N GLY A 161 3.68 25.69 26.69
CA GLY A 161 3.01 25.48 27.98
C GLY A 161 2.37 24.10 28.16
N ALA A 162 2.32 23.25 27.13
CA ALA A 162 1.86 21.86 27.27
C ALA A 162 3.06 20.93 27.51
N HIS A 163 3.07 20.19 28.61
CA HIS A 163 4.13 19.21 28.91
C HIS A 163 4.10 18.07 27.90
N LEU A 164 5.25 17.45 27.66
CA LEU A 164 5.35 16.34 26.69
C LEU A 164 4.45 15.14 27.04
N SER A 165 4.13 14.97 28.33
CA SER A 165 3.26 13.94 28.90
C SER A 165 1.76 14.30 28.87
N ASP A 166 1.40 15.57 28.65
CA ASP A 166 0.00 16.03 28.74
C ASP A 166 -0.88 15.36 27.69
N VAL A 167 -2.07 14.92 28.12
CA VAL A 167 -3.10 14.30 27.27
C VAL A 167 -4.38 15.12 27.37
N PHE A 168 -5.02 15.40 26.23
CA PHE A 168 -6.18 16.31 26.14
C PHE A 168 -7.31 15.99 27.12
N LEU A 169 -7.66 14.70 27.25
CA LEU A 169 -8.74 14.23 28.13
C LEU A 169 -8.35 14.17 29.62
N LYS A 170 -7.06 14.27 29.94
CA LYS A 170 -6.54 14.08 31.32
C LYS A 170 -6.03 15.37 31.95
N THR A 171 -5.55 16.32 31.15
CA THR A 171 -5.08 17.60 31.66
C THR A 171 -6.26 18.51 31.95
N ASP A 172 -6.19 19.29 33.03
CA ASP A 172 -7.17 20.34 33.35
C ASP A 172 -6.74 21.71 32.84
N ASP A 173 -5.47 21.86 32.45
CA ASP A 173 -4.93 23.11 31.95
C ASP A 173 -5.50 23.48 30.57
N LEU A 174 -6.05 24.71 30.50
CA LEU A 174 -6.62 25.24 29.27
C LEU A 174 -5.55 25.51 28.22
N GLN A 175 -4.37 25.99 28.63
CA GLN A 175 -3.28 26.28 27.69
C GLN A 175 -2.80 24.97 27.02
N ALA A 176 -2.57 23.92 27.80
CA ALA A 176 -2.26 22.59 27.29
C ALA A 176 -3.34 22.06 26.35
N LYS A 177 -4.63 22.20 26.69
CA LYS A 177 -5.74 21.79 25.80
C LYS A 177 -5.72 22.50 24.45
N ILE A 178 -5.47 23.81 24.44
CA ILE A 178 -5.38 24.60 23.19
C ILE A 178 -4.22 24.08 22.34
N VAL A 179 -3.03 23.93 22.92
CA VAL A 179 -1.85 23.43 22.19
C VAL A 179 -2.09 22.03 21.64
N ILE A 180 -2.61 21.11 22.45
CA ILE A 180 -2.93 19.75 22.03
C ILE A 180 -3.98 19.76 20.91
N GLY A 181 -5.02 20.57 21.03
CA GLY A 181 -6.04 20.76 19.98
C GLY A 181 -5.42 21.24 18.66
N CYS A 182 -4.52 22.24 18.71
CA CYS A 182 -3.78 22.70 17.54
C CYS A 182 -2.91 21.60 16.92
N LEU A 183 -2.22 20.80 17.73
CA LEU A 183 -1.40 19.68 17.26
C LEU A 183 -2.26 18.58 16.61
N ILE A 184 -3.43 18.26 17.16
CA ILE A 184 -4.37 17.30 16.56
C ILE A 184 -4.84 17.82 15.19
N VAL A 185 -5.21 19.09 15.09
CA VAL A 185 -5.60 19.71 13.82
C VAL A 185 -4.45 19.67 12.81
N ALA A 186 -3.23 20.01 13.22
CA ALA A 186 -2.04 19.94 12.37
C ALA A 186 -1.74 18.51 11.91
N MET A 187 -1.84 17.53 12.80
CA MET A 187 -1.68 16.10 12.51
C MET A 187 -2.71 15.62 11.50
N CYS A 188 -3.99 15.96 11.69
CA CYS A 188 -5.07 15.58 10.77
C CYS A 188 -4.91 16.26 9.40
N ALA A 189 -4.62 17.55 9.37
CA ALA A 189 -4.37 18.30 8.14
C ALA A 189 -3.19 17.71 7.36
N THR A 190 -2.05 17.50 8.02
CA THR A 190 -0.86 16.92 7.38
C THR A 190 -1.10 15.49 6.89
N THR A 191 -1.82 14.65 7.64
CA THR A 191 -2.22 13.31 7.19
C THR A 191 -3.11 13.38 5.95
N PHE A 192 -4.13 14.25 5.98
CA PHE A 192 -5.04 14.45 4.85
C PHE A 192 -4.32 14.93 3.60
N PHE A 193 -3.45 15.94 3.72
CA PHE A 193 -2.69 16.47 2.58
C PHE A 193 -1.73 15.43 2.02
N THR A 194 -1.05 14.67 2.88
CA THR A 194 -0.15 13.57 2.46
C THR A 194 -0.93 12.51 1.68
N GLN A 195 -2.06 12.06 2.21
CA GLN A 195 -2.91 11.07 1.52
C GLN A 195 -3.51 11.61 0.23
N ARG A 196 -4.02 12.85 0.24
CA ARG A 196 -4.57 13.50 -0.95
C ARG A 196 -3.52 13.63 -2.04
N GLN A 197 -2.29 13.99 -1.68
CA GLN A 197 -1.17 14.07 -2.62
C GLN A 197 -0.87 12.71 -3.25
N LEU A 198 -0.86 11.64 -2.45
CA LEU A 198 -0.65 10.27 -2.94
C LEU A 198 -1.75 9.87 -3.94
N THR A 199 -3.01 10.00 -3.54
CA THR A 199 -4.15 9.52 -4.32
C THR A 199 -4.38 10.33 -5.58
N MET A 200 -4.34 11.66 -5.50
CA MET A 200 -4.76 12.53 -6.60
C MET A 200 -3.64 12.85 -7.59
N LYS A 201 -2.38 12.95 -7.15
CA LYS A 201 -1.27 13.35 -8.03
C LYS A 201 -0.43 12.18 -8.54
N ASN A 202 -0.48 11.02 -7.87
CA ASN A 202 0.43 9.91 -8.12
C ASN A 202 -0.28 8.62 -8.55
N MET A 203 -1.53 8.70 -9.02
CA MET A 203 -2.24 7.58 -9.62
C MET A 203 -2.83 7.93 -11.00
N PRO A 204 -2.83 6.98 -11.95
CA PRO A 204 -3.45 7.16 -13.26
C PRO A 204 -4.98 7.25 -13.13
N LYS A 205 -5.66 7.93 -14.06
CA LYS A 205 -7.13 8.10 -13.99
C LYS A 205 -7.89 6.77 -14.01
N SER A 206 -7.38 5.76 -14.72
CA SER A 206 -7.92 4.40 -14.69
C SER A 206 -7.89 3.78 -13.29
N ALA A 207 -6.93 4.15 -12.44
CA ALA A 207 -6.81 3.70 -11.05
C ALA A 207 -7.93 4.16 -10.13
N LEU A 208 -8.61 5.24 -10.50
CA LEU A 208 -9.61 5.91 -9.66
C LEU A 208 -10.97 5.21 -9.73
N GLU A 209 -11.07 4.16 -10.54
CA GLU A 209 -12.24 3.31 -10.73
C GLU A 209 -11.99 1.90 -10.18
N GLY A 210 -12.94 1.37 -9.41
CA GLY A 210 -12.92 0.01 -8.88
C GLY A 210 -12.66 -0.11 -7.36
N PRO A 211 -12.59 -1.34 -6.83
CA PRO A 211 -12.54 -1.60 -5.39
C PRO A 211 -11.29 -1.01 -4.68
N MET A 212 -10.14 -1.00 -5.35
CA MET A 212 -8.91 -0.40 -4.80
C MET A 212 -9.06 1.11 -4.59
N ALA A 213 -9.70 1.80 -5.54
CA ALA A 213 -9.93 3.24 -5.45
C ALA A 213 -10.88 3.58 -4.30
N SER A 214 -11.93 2.77 -4.08
CA SER A 214 -12.84 2.95 -2.94
C SER A 214 -12.11 2.76 -1.61
N THR A 215 -11.23 1.76 -1.49
CA THR A 215 -10.43 1.57 -0.28
C THR A 215 -9.50 2.76 -0.01
N GLN A 216 -8.89 3.34 -1.05
CA GLN A 216 -8.05 4.53 -0.90
C GLN A 216 -8.85 5.80 -0.58
N LYS A 217 -10.04 5.99 -1.17
CA LYS A 217 -10.95 7.09 -0.82
C LYS A 217 -11.44 6.97 0.62
N MET A 218 -11.83 5.77 1.04
CA MET A 218 -12.16 5.48 2.43
C MET A 218 -10.98 5.84 3.33
N MET A 219 -9.76 5.43 2.96
CA MET A 219 -8.57 5.76 3.73
C MET A 219 -8.35 7.28 3.84
N LEU A 220 -8.55 8.03 2.75
CA LEU A 220 -8.38 9.49 2.70
C LEU A 220 -9.34 10.24 3.62
N TYR A 221 -10.61 9.81 3.71
CA TYR A 221 -11.64 10.54 4.45
C TYR A 221 -11.89 10.00 5.86
N VAL A 222 -11.78 8.69 6.07
CA VAL A 222 -12.08 8.05 7.36
C VAL A 222 -10.90 8.15 8.33
N PHE A 223 -9.65 7.93 7.89
CA PHE A 223 -8.51 7.95 8.81
C PHE A 223 -8.30 9.31 9.49
N PRO A 224 -8.36 10.46 8.79
CA PRO A 224 -8.23 11.75 9.47
C PRO A 224 -9.28 11.96 10.56
N PHE A 225 -10.50 11.44 10.38
CA PHE A 225 -11.54 11.49 11.40
C PHE A 225 -11.20 10.59 12.60
N ILE A 226 -10.78 9.35 12.35
CA ILE A 226 -10.31 8.44 13.41
C ILE A 226 -9.16 9.08 14.19
N PHE A 227 -8.22 9.72 13.49
CA PHE A 227 -7.10 10.44 14.09
C PHE A 227 -7.53 11.67 14.89
N ALA A 228 -8.55 12.40 14.45
CA ALA A 228 -9.10 13.53 15.21
C ALA A 228 -9.72 13.06 16.54
N VAL A 229 -10.49 11.96 16.52
CA VAL A 229 -11.16 11.42 17.71
C VAL A 229 -10.19 10.67 18.63
N SER A 230 -9.24 9.92 18.09
CA SER A 230 -8.23 9.21 18.90
C SER A 230 -7.14 10.15 19.41
N GLY A 231 -6.86 11.24 18.71
CA GLY A 231 -5.78 12.18 19.02
C GLY A 231 -5.89 12.78 20.42
N VAL A 232 -7.10 12.91 20.98
CA VAL A 232 -7.31 13.41 22.34
C VAL A 232 -6.79 12.48 23.44
N ASN A 233 -6.46 11.22 23.09
CA ASN A 233 -5.87 10.24 24.02
C ASN A 233 -4.34 10.18 23.93
N PHE A 234 -3.72 10.87 22.98
CA PHE A 234 -2.27 10.83 22.80
C PHE A 234 -1.56 11.96 23.55
N PRO A 235 -0.37 11.69 24.12
CA PRO A 235 0.42 12.71 24.77
C PRO A 235 1.03 13.68 23.75
N VAL A 236 1.32 14.92 24.18
CA VAL A 236 1.91 15.98 23.32
C VAL A 236 3.12 15.47 22.54
N GLY A 237 4.06 14.76 23.18
CA GLY A 237 5.25 14.24 22.51
C GLY A 237 4.94 13.30 21.34
N VAL A 238 3.87 12.50 21.44
CA VAL A 238 3.41 11.62 20.36
C VAL A 238 2.79 12.43 19.22
N LEU A 239 2.05 13.49 19.52
CA LEU A 239 1.46 14.38 18.51
C LEU A 239 2.55 15.17 17.76
N VAL A 240 3.61 15.61 18.45
CA VAL A 240 4.81 16.21 17.84
C VAL A 240 5.49 15.22 16.90
N TYR A 241 5.69 13.99 17.37
CA TYR A 241 6.23 12.90 16.55
C TYR A 241 5.39 12.66 15.30
N TRP A 242 4.07 12.56 15.44
CA TRP A 242 3.17 12.27 14.33
C TRP A 242 3.17 13.39 13.30
N THR A 243 3.07 14.63 13.76
CA THR A 243 3.09 15.82 12.89
C THR A 243 4.39 15.89 12.11
N THR A 244 5.53 15.70 12.79
CA THR A 244 6.86 15.68 12.15
C THR A 244 6.97 14.55 11.12
N THR A 245 6.50 13.36 11.48
CA THR A 245 6.50 12.17 10.62
C THR A 245 5.68 12.40 9.35
N ASN A 246 4.53 13.07 9.47
CA ASN A 246 3.70 13.44 8.32
C ASN A 246 4.36 14.51 7.46
N LEU A 247 4.93 15.55 8.06
CA LEU A 247 5.65 16.61 7.33
C LEU A 247 6.83 16.04 6.54
N TRP A 248 7.61 15.16 7.15
CA TRP A 248 8.66 14.41 6.46
C TRP A 248 8.09 13.61 5.30
N SER A 249 7.02 12.83 5.55
CA SER A 249 6.41 11.98 4.53
C SER A 249 5.89 12.82 3.35
N MET A 250 5.24 13.95 3.61
CA MET A 250 4.80 14.89 2.59
C MET A 250 5.97 15.44 1.77
N GLY A 251 7.08 15.84 2.41
CA GLY A 251 8.30 16.29 1.74
C GLY A 251 8.95 15.20 0.88
N GLN A 252 9.12 14.00 1.45
CA GLN A 252 9.65 12.83 0.75
C GLN A 252 8.77 12.45 -0.44
N GLN A 253 7.45 12.51 -0.28
CA GLN A 253 6.48 12.18 -1.31
C GLN A 253 6.46 13.22 -2.43
N PHE A 254 6.54 14.51 -2.08
CA PHE A 254 6.72 15.58 -3.05
C PHE A 254 8.00 15.37 -3.89
N TYR A 255 9.12 15.06 -3.25
CA TYR A 255 10.38 14.75 -3.94
C TYR A 255 10.26 13.52 -4.83
N THR A 256 9.67 12.44 -4.31
CA THR A 256 9.49 11.16 -5.01
C THR A 256 8.62 11.32 -6.25
N ILE A 257 7.46 11.96 -6.14
CA ILE A 257 6.54 12.20 -7.27
C ILE A 257 7.23 13.05 -8.34
N LYS A 258 8.05 14.02 -7.95
CA LYS A 258 8.76 14.90 -8.89
C LYS A 258 9.90 14.20 -9.62
N ARG A 259 10.65 13.33 -8.95
CA ARG A 259 11.84 12.67 -9.52
C ARG A 259 11.51 11.36 -10.21
N MET A 260 10.48 10.68 -9.75
CA MET A 260 10.11 9.36 -10.20
C MET A 260 8.57 9.20 -10.13
N PRO A 261 7.84 9.88 -11.02
CA PRO A 261 6.37 9.83 -11.04
C PRO A 261 5.87 8.41 -11.32
N ALA A 262 4.66 8.12 -10.87
CA ALA A 262 3.97 6.88 -11.21
C ALA A 262 3.68 6.80 -12.73
N PRO A 263 3.89 5.64 -13.39
CA PRO A 263 3.54 5.45 -14.78
C PRO A 263 2.05 5.72 -15.06
N GLY A 264 1.74 6.43 -16.14
CA GLY A 264 0.39 6.84 -16.53
C GLY A 264 -0.23 7.96 -15.67
N SER A 265 0.49 8.49 -14.68
CA SER A 265 0.00 9.58 -13.83
C SER A 265 0.11 10.96 -14.50
N GLU A 266 -0.65 11.93 -14.01
CA GLU A 266 -0.52 13.33 -14.44
C GLU A 266 0.89 13.88 -14.17
N ALA A 267 1.52 13.47 -13.06
CA ALA A 267 2.89 13.87 -12.73
C ALA A 267 3.91 13.39 -13.77
N GLU A 268 3.73 12.20 -14.34
CA GLU A 268 4.59 11.69 -15.43
C GLU A 268 4.39 12.50 -16.71
N ARG A 269 3.14 12.79 -17.09
CA ARG A 269 2.82 13.62 -18.26
C ARG A 269 3.48 15.00 -18.16
N LEU A 270 3.33 15.68 -17.03
CA LEU A 270 3.94 16.99 -16.79
C LEU A 270 5.47 16.92 -16.78
N MET A 271 6.06 15.82 -16.29
CA MET A 271 7.51 15.62 -16.35
C MET A 271 8.01 15.43 -17.78
N LEU A 272 7.31 14.62 -18.59
CA LEU A 272 7.59 14.43 -20.01
C LEU A 272 7.46 15.75 -20.79
N GLU A 273 6.41 16.53 -20.55
CA GLU A 273 6.23 17.87 -21.15
C GLU A 273 7.36 18.83 -20.77
N ARG A 274 7.79 18.84 -19.51
CA ARG A 274 8.94 19.65 -19.06
C ARG A 274 10.25 19.22 -19.72
N LYS A 275 10.47 17.91 -19.90
CA LYS A 275 11.65 17.39 -20.62
C LYS A 275 11.61 17.81 -22.09
N LYS A 276 10.48 17.63 -22.77
CA LYS A 276 10.26 18.07 -24.16
C LYS A 276 10.51 19.57 -24.32
N ARG A 277 9.97 20.42 -23.43
CA ARG A 277 10.21 21.87 -23.46
C ARG A 277 11.69 22.22 -23.28
N LYS A 278 12.40 21.54 -22.39
CA LYS A 278 13.83 21.74 -22.18
C LYS A 278 14.68 21.24 -23.36
N ALA A 279 14.30 20.14 -23.99
CA ALA A 279 14.95 19.63 -25.19
C ALA A 279 14.76 20.60 -26.37
N ALA A 280 13.53 21.09 -26.57
CA ALA A 280 13.21 22.11 -27.57
C ALA A 280 13.97 23.43 -27.34
N ALA A 281 14.06 23.90 -26.10
CA ALA A 281 14.84 25.10 -25.74
C ALA A 281 16.37 24.92 -25.92
N LYS A 282 16.86 23.68 -25.96
CA LYS A 282 18.26 23.33 -26.24
C LYS A 282 18.52 23.00 -27.71
N GLY A 283 17.51 23.15 -28.59
CA GLY A 283 17.63 22.81 -30.02
C GLY A 283 17.78 21.31 -30.29
N ILE A 284 17.55 20.45 -29.30
CA ILE A 284 17.60 18.99 -29.45
C ILE A 284 16.19 18.54 -29.82
N VAL A 285 15.96 18.28 -31.11
CA VAL A 285 14.74 17.62 -31.59
C VAL A 285 14.91 16.13 -31.30
N GLU A 286 14.41 15.70 -30.15
CA GLU A 286 14.38 14.28 -29.81
C GLU A 286 13.24 13.63 -30.61
N GLU A 287 13.60 12.78 -31.57
CA GLU A 287 12.69 12.00 -32.38
C GLU A 287 11.78 11.18 -31.46
N ALA A 288 10.47 11.36 -31.59
CA ALA A 288 9.51 10.74 -30.68
C ALA A 288 9.64 9.21 -30.77
N ALA A 289 10.03 8.56 -29.66
CA ALA A 289 9.93 7.11 -29.53
C ALA A 289 8.51 6.66 -29.92
N PRO A 290 8.36 5.57 -30.69
CA PRO A 290 7.08 5.19 -31.26
C PRO A 290 6.11 4.93 -30.12
N VAL A 291 4.99 5.67 -30.16
CA VAL A 291 3.80 5.35 -29.38
C VAL A 291 3.45 3.91 -29.74
N ILE A 292 3.47 3.01 -28.76
CA ILE A 292 2.96 1.65 -28.94
C ILE A 292 1.48 1.81 -29.30
N GLU A 293 1.19 1.68 -30.59
CA GLU A 293 -0.16 1.71 -31.14
C GLU A 293 -0.90 0.51 -30.53
N GLN A 294 -1.93 0.78 -29.72
CA GLN A 294 -2.84 -0.29 -29.31
C GLN A 294 -3.41 -0.92 -30.59
N PRO A 295 -3.40 -2.26 -30.74
CA PRO A 295 -3.92 -2.88 -31.95
C PRO A 295 -5.40 -2.51 -32.08
N ARG A 296 -5.71 -1.69 -33.08
CA ARG A 296 -7.08 -1.33 -33.44
C ARG A 296 -7.83 -2.62 -33.76
N GLY A 297 -8.90 -2.85 -33.02
CA GLY A 297 -9.80 -3.98 -33.22
C GLY A 297 -10.19 -4.13 -34.69
N GLN A 298 -10.16 -5.38 -35.15
CA GLN A 298 -10.46 -5.80 -36.51
C GLN A 298 -11.81 -5.22 -36.96
N ARG A 299 -11.77 -4.33 -37.95
CA ARG A 299 -12.95 -3.71 -38.54
C ARG A 299 -13.75 -4.79 -39.27
N GLN A 300 -14.84 -5.28 -38.66
CA GLN A 300 -15.77 -6.17 -39.35
C GLN A 300 -16.44 -5.39 -40.49
N GLN A 301 -16.19 -5.83 -41.72
CA GLN A 301 -16.85 -5.37 -42.93
C GLN A 301 -18.30 -5.90 -42.91
N PRO A 302 -19.33 -5.05 -43.00
CA PRO A 302 -20.70 -5.54 -43.12
C PRO A 302 -20.90 -6.17 -44.51
N LYS A 303 -21.25 -7.47 -44.55
CA LYS A 303 -21.68 -8.16 -45.77
C LYS A 303 -22.91 -7.45 -46.34
N ARG A 304 -22.82 -7.04 -47.61
CA ARG A 304 -23.94 -6.51 -48.38
C ARG A 304 -24.99 -7.64 -48.54
N LYS A 305 -26.24 -7.37 -48.17
CA LYS A 305 -27.38 -8.21 -48.55
C LYS A 305 -27.64 -8.00 -50.05
N ASP A 306 -27.48 -9.06 -50.84
CA ASP A 306 -27.82 -9.04 -52.25
C ASP A 306 -29.33 -8.85 -52.46
N ARG A 307 -29.62 -7.96 -53.41
CA ARG A 307 -30.94 -7.49 -53.80
C ARG A 307 -31.60 -8.54 -54.70
N GLN A 308 -32.69 -9.13 -54.21
CA GLN A 308 -33.57 -10.04 -54.96
C GLN A 308 -34.16 -9.29 -56.18
N LYS A 309 -34.07 -9.88 -57.38
CA LYS A 309 -34.84 -9.47 -58.57
C LYS A 309 -35.54 -10.68 -59.19
N PRO A 310 -36.75 -10.53 -59.77
CA PRO A 310 -37.61 -11.64 -60.17
C PRO A 310 -37.57 -11.99 -61.68
N GLY A 311 -37.83 -13.26 -61.99
CA GLY A 311 -38.59 -13.72 -63.18
C GLY A 311 -37.89 -13.96 -64.54
N THR A 312 -37.55 -15.23 -64.81
CA THR A 312 -37.62 -16.12 -66.03
C THR A 312 -37.95 -15.57 -67.45
N PRO A 313 -37.56 -16.26 -68.58
CA PRO A 313 -37.65 -17.72 -68.79
C PRO A 313 -36.59 -18.49 -69.64
N ARG A 314 -36.37 -19.75 -69.21
CA ARG A 314 -36.26 -21.08 -69.89
C ARG A 314 -35.59 -21.25 -71.27
N VAL A 315 -34.58 -22.14 -71.34
CA VAL A 315 -34.36 -23.12 -72.44
C VAL A 315 -33.85 -24.45 -71.83
N ILE A 316 -34.29 -25.57 -72.42
CA ILE A 316 -34.18 -26.98 -72.00
C ILE A 316 -33.06 -27.70 -72.76
N THR A 317 -32.40 -28.68 -72.13
CA THR A 317 -31.94 -30.02 -72.61
C THR A 317 -30.81 -30.50 -71.68
N GLY A 318 -30.67 -31.73 -71.17
CA GLY A 318 -31.44 -32.97 -71.14
C GLY A 318 -30.53 -34.09 -70.57
N THR A 319 -31.09 -35.00 -69.76
CA THR A 319 -30.69 -36.43 -69.61
C THR A 319 -29.44 -36.70 -68.72
N THR A 320 -29.36 -37.54 -67.67
CA THR A 320 -30.16 -38.65 -67.08
C THR A 320 -29.60 -39.00 -65.68
N ALA A 321 -30.46 -39.46 -64.75
CA ALA A 321 -30.12 -40.27 -63.55
C ALA A 321 -30.25 -41.78 -63.86
N PRO A 322 -29.91 -42.77 -62.98
CA PRO A 322 -30.67 -43.12 -61.74
C PRO A 322 -29.78 -43.38 -60.49
N SER A 323 -30.18 -43.07 -59.24
CA SER A 323 -30.85 -43.90 -58.17
C SER A 323 -30.10 -45.21 -57.81
N ASP A 324 -29.94 -45.71 -56.57
CA ASP A 324 -30.81 -45.69 -55.37
C ASP A 324 -30.12 -46.44 -54.18
N LYS A 325 -30.61 -46.20 -52.93
CA LYS A 325 -30.66 -47.09 -51.71
C LYS A 325 -29.36 -47.44 -50.94
N VAL A 326 -29.21 -47.22 -49.61
CA VAL A 326 -29.93 -47.59 -48.35
C VAL A 326 -29.43 -48.91 -47.71
N GLU A 327 -29.17 -48.83 -46.40
CA GLU A 327 -29.19 -49.85 -45.31
C GLU A 327 -27.93 -50.59 -44.82
N ASP A 328 -27.81 -50.52 -43.48
CA ASP A 328 -27.48 -51.53 -42.47
C ASP A 328 -26.04 -51.92 -42.04
N ALA A 329 -25.86 -51.83 -40.71
CA ALA A 329 -24.91 -52.56 -39.88
C ALA A 329 -25.41 -54.01 -39.67
N PRO A 330 -24.57 -54.99 -39.30
CA PRO A 330 -24.27 -55.21 -37.87
C PRO A 330 -22.88 -55.86 -37.53
N VAL A 331 -22.39 -55.52 -36.33
CA VAL A 331 -22.01 -56.36 -35.15
C VAL A 331 -21.30 -57.73 -35.30
N ASP A 332 -20.40 -58.00 -34.32
CA ASP A 332 -19.78 -59.26 -33.84
C ASP A 332 -18.62 -59.87 -34.66
N ASP A 333 -17.61 -60.56 -34.10
CA ASP A 333 -17.05 -60.81 -32.76
C ASP A 333 -15.69 -61.53 -33.03
N GLU A 334 -14.95 -61.86 -31.98
CA GLU A 334 -14.00 -62.99 -31.86
C GLU A 334 -12.48 -62.71 -31.66
N THR A 335 -12.12 -62.82 -30.37
CA THR A 335 -11.25 -63.84 -29.73
C THR A 335 -9.72 -63.78 -29.71
N GLY A 336 -9.22 -64.10 -28.49
CA GLY A 336 -8.02 -64.91 -28.19
C GLY A 336 -6.85 -64.13 -27.58
N GLY A 337 -6.62 -64.06 -26.26
CA GLY A 337 -6.12 -65.13 -25.36
C GLY A 337 -4.62 -64.88 -25.08
N THR A 338 -3.95 -65.08 -23.93
CA THR A 338 -4.20 -65.68 -22.60
C THR A 338 -2.93 -65.41 -21.75
N ALA A 339 -3.03 -65.22 -20.42
CA ALA A 339 -2.13 -65.85 -19.42
C ALA A 339 -2.46 -65.41 -17.97
N GLN A 340 -2.55 -66.43 -17.11
CA GLN A 340 -2.97 -66.47 -15.71
C GLN A 340 -1.95 -65.92 -14.71
N GLY A 341 -2.43 -65.61 -13.49
CA GLY A 341 -1.59 -65.40 -12.30
C GLY A 341 -2.38 -65.06 -11.02
N THR A 342 -3.04 -66.07 -10.48
CA THR A 342 -3.81 -66.18 -9.22
C THR A 342 -3.26 -65.49 -7.95
N GLY A 343 -4.15 -65.06 -7.03
CA GLY A 343 -3.82 -65.05 -5.59
C GLY A 343 -4.59 -64.16 -4.60
N LYS A 344 -5.90 -64.44 -4.41
CA LYS A 344 -6.75 -64.29 -3.20
C LYS A 344 -6.34 -63.39 -2.00
N GLY A 345 -7.31 -62.59 -1.52
CA GLY A 345 -7.75 -62.68 -0.11
C GLY A 345 -7.92 -61.37 0.70
N SER A 346 -9.12 -60.78 0.66
CA SER A 346 -9.71 -59.83 1.65
C SER A 346 -9.81 -60.44 3.08
N PRO A 347 -10.27 -59.75 4.17
CA PRO A 347 -10.91 -58.42 4.27
C PRO A 347 -10.51 -57.52 5.48
N SER A 348 -11.03 -56.28 5.43
CA SER A 348 -11.34 -55.30 6.51
C SER A 348 -11.94 -55.90 7.82
N PRO A 349 -12.17 -55.17 8.96
CA PRO A 349 -12.28 -53.71 9.17
C PRO A 349 -11.82 -53.14 10.56
N LYS A 350 -12.11 -51.84 10.78
CA LYS A 350 -12.44 -51.11 12.05
C LYS A 350 -11.33 -50.35 12.83
N LYS A 351 -11.49 -49.02 12.79
CA LYS A 351 -11.24 -47.98 13.83
C LYS A 351 -11.81 -48.38 15.22
N PRO A 352 -11.59 -47.66 16.37
CA PRO A 352 -11.08 -46.27 16.55
C PRO A 352 -10.16 -45.99 17.77
N LYS A 353 -9.74 -44.71 17.86
CA LYS A 353 -9.41 -43.88 19.05
C LYS A 353 -8.12 -44.15 19.85
N LYS A 354 -7.24 -43.15 19.84
CA LYS A 354 -7.01 -42.27 21.00
C LYS A 354 -6.74 -40.85 20.53
#